data_AF-A0A960UR45-F1
#
_entry.id   AF-A0A960UR45-F1
#
_cell.length_a   1.000
_cell.length_b   1.000
_cell.length_c   1.000
_cell.angle_alpha   90.00
_cell.angle_beta   90.00
_cell.angle_gamma   90.00
#
_symmetry.space_group_name_H-M   'P 1'
#
loop_
_entity.id
_entity.type
_entity.pdbx_description
1 polymer ?
#
loop_
_entity_poly.entity_id
_entity_poly.type
_entity_poly.pdbx_seq_one_letter_code
_entity_poly.pdbx_strand_id
1 'polypeptide(L)'
;MKPREFTLRAVGLGLLLSVVLGAANTYLGLYAGLTVSASIPAAVLSMFILRKWMRSGTILENNIVQSMASAGESLAAGIIFTIPALVISKEWHDFAFWPTTLVAFCGGMLGVLFLIPFRKQFIAGHGSRQLQEDLIYPEGHACAEVLRSGESKGALSIFSGMASAIALKCSSLLFQMHTAFVIPIARNGGRAAFLGLDFSAALAGVGYIVGIRIASMLFLGGFITWAIILPVFAPLNPATSMQLQIHHFWASQGRFAGVGAMLVGTIE
;
A
#
# COMPACT_ATOMS: atom_id res chain seq x y z
N MET A 1 -34.87 -2.95 -19.35
CA MET A 1 -34.91 -2.32 -18.01
C MET A 1 -33.52 -1.74 -17.74
N LYS A 2 -33.40 -0.46 -17.33
CA LYS A 2 -32.09 0.12 -17.00
C LYS A 2 -31.43 -0.73 -15.90
N PRO A 3 -30.18 -1.18 -16.08
CA PRO A 3 -29.50 -1.96 -15.05
C PRO A 3 -29.42 -1.13 -13.76
N ARG A 4 -29.53 -1.79 -12.61
CA ARG A 4 -29.42 -1.14 -11.30
C ARG A 4 -27.96 -0.74 -11.08
N GLU A 5 -27.69 0.54 -10.92
CA GLU A 5 -26.35 1.10 -10.72
C GLU A 5 -26.15 1.55 -9.27
N PHE A 6 -27.05 2.40 -8.76
CA PHE A 6 -26.99 2.92 -7.40
C PHE A 6 -28.03 2.25 -6.50
N THR A 7 -27.56 1.52 -5.49
CA THR A 7 -28.42 0.81 -4.53
C THR A 7 -27.94 1.02 -3.10
N LEU A 8 -28.85 0.95 -2.13
CA LEU A 8 -28.50 1.01 -0.70
C LEU A 8 -27.51 -0.08 -0.28
N ARG A 9 -27.62 -1.29 -0.86
CA ARG A 9 -26.68 -2.38 -0.58
C ARG A 9 -25.29 -2.12 -1.14
N ALA A 10 -25.17 -1.50 -2.32
CA ALA A 10 -23.89 -1.10 -2.87
C ALA A 10 -23.24 -0.01 -2.02
N VAL A 11 -24.01 0.99 -1.58
CA VAL A 11 -23.54 2.04 -0.67
C VAL A 11 -23.05 1.43 0.64
N GLY A 12 -23.84 0.58 1.28
CA GLY A 12 -23.45 -0.08 2.53
C GLY A 12 -22.19 -0.93 2.38
N LEU A 13 -22.10 -1.71 1.29
CA LEU A 13 -20.93 -2.54 1.01
C LEU A 13 -19.68 -1.69 0.71
N GLY A 14 -19.80 -0.63 -0.08
CA GLY A 14 -18.67 0.24 -0.41
C GLY A 14 -18.17 1.03 0.79
N LEU A 15 -19.05 1.49 1.69
CA LEU A 15 -18.62 2.10 2.96
C LEU A 15 -17.84 1.09 3.82
N LEU A 16 -18.33 -0.13 3.95
CA LEU A 16 -17.65 -1.19 4.71
C LEU A 16 -16.28 -1.51 4.11
N LEU A 17 -16.21 -1.70 2.79
CA LEU A 17 -14.94 -1.99 2.12
C LEU A 17 -13.98 -0.80 2.16
N SER A 18 -14.48 0.43 2.06
CA SER A 18 -13.68 1.65 2.18
C SER A 18 -13.01 1.76 3.56
N VAL A 19 -13.75 1.46 4.63
CA VAL A 19 -13.18 1.45 6.00
C VAL A 19 -12.14 0.33 6.15
N VAL A 20 -12.45 -0.90 5.74
CA VAL A 20 -11.56 -2.05 5.92
C VAL A 20 -10.30 -1.92 5.07
N LEU A 21 -10.44 -1.66 3.77
CA LEU A 21 -9.32 -1.56 2.86
C LEU A 21 -8.54 -0.26 3.07
N GLY A 22 -9.22 0.84 3.42
CA GLY A 22 -8.57 2.08 3.80
C GLY A 22 -7.71 1.93 5.05
N ALA A 23 -8.20 1.23 6.09
CA ALA A 23 -7.41 0.92 7.27
C ALA A 23 -6.21 0.02 6.95
N ALA A 24 -6.40 -1.01 6.12
CA ALA A 24 -5.31 -1.90 5.68
C ALA A 24 -4.23 -1.13 4.89
N ASN A 25 -4.64 -0.26 3.97
CA ASN A 25 -3.72 0.58 3.19
C ASN A 25 -3.04 1.65 4.05
N THR A 26 -3.73 2.20 5.05
CA THR A 26 -3.11 3.13 6.00
C THR A 26 -2.01 2.43 6.80
N TYR A 27 -2.30 1.24 7.32
CA TYR A 27 -1.33 0.43 8.06
C TYR A 27 -0.14 0.03 7.19
N LEU A 28 -0.39 -0.52 6.00
CA LEU A 28 0.67 -0.92 5.07
C LEU A 28 1.47 0.30 4.60
N GLY A 29 0.82 1.42 4.35
CA GLY A 29 1.47 2.68 3.97
C GLY A 29 2.41 3.19 5.06
N LEU A 30 1.97 3.18 6.33
CA LEU A 30 2.82 3.60 7.44
C LEU A 30 3.95 2.59 7.74
N TYR A 31 3.71 1.29 7.57
CA TYR A 31 4.67 0.24 7.88
C TYR A 31 5.72 0.05 6.77
N ALA A 32 5.27 -0.04 5.51
CA ALA A 32 6.10 -0.32 4.34
C ALA A 32 6.51 0.93 3.56
N GLY A 33 5.91 2.10 3.85
CA GLY A 33 6.18 3.35 3.14
C GLY A 33 5.55 3.43 1.74
N LEU A 34 4.72 2.45 1.37
CA LEU A 34 4.15 2.29 0.03
C LEU A 34 2.67 1.95 0.15
N THR A 35 1.83 2.53 -0.72
CA THR A 35 0.42 2.16 -0.84
C THR A 35 0.23 1.15 -1.96
N VAL A 36 -0.80 0.32 -1.82
CA VAL A 36 -1.19 -0.67 -2.83
C VAL A 36 -2.61 -0.37 -3.27
N SER A 37 -2.88 -0.50 -4.57
CA SER A 37 -4.23 -0.33 -5.12
C SER A 37 -5.23 -1.24 -4.40
N ALA A 38 -6.16 -0.63 -3.66
CA ALA A 38 -7.29 -1.30 -3.05
C ALA A 38 -8.44 -1.48 -4.04
N SER A 39 -8.43 -0.81 -5.19
CA SER A 39 -9.47 -0.86 -6.22
C SER A 39 -9.69 -2.29 -6.74
N ILE A 40 -8.61 -3.01 -7.04
CA ILE A 40 -8.67 -4.39 -7.57
C ILE A 40 -9.28 -5.37 -6.54
N PRO A 41 -8.75 -5.50 -5.30
CA PRO A 41 -9.34 -6.40 -4.33
C PRO A 41 -10.76 -5.97 -3.93
N ALA A 42 -11.05 -4.67 -3.88
CA ALA A 42 -12.41 -4.18 -3.66
C ALA A 42 -13.37 -4.71 -4.73
N ALA A 43 -13.03 -4.58 -6.02
CA ALA A 43 -13.84 -5.03 -7.15
C ALA A 43 -14.13 -6.54 -7.11
N VAL A 44 -13.16 -7.35 -6.68
CA VAL A 44 -13.31 -8.81 -6.56
C VAL A 44 -14.22 -9.18 -5.40
N LEU A 45 -13.98 -8.56 -4.24
CA LEU A 45 -14.67 -8.88 -3.01
C LEU A 45 -16.14 -8.44 -3.07
N SER A 46 -16.39 -7.25 -3.62
CA SER A 46 -17.73 -6.76 -3.91
C SER A 46 -18.47 -7.64 -4.91
N MET A 47 -17.80 -8.15 -5.94
CA MET A 47 -18.40 -9.06 -6.92
C MET A 47 -18.86 -10.35 -6.27
N PHE A 48 -18.00 -10.92 -5.43
CA PHE A 48 -18.30 -12.13 -4.68
C PHE A 48 -19.47 -11.93 -3.73
N ILE A 49 -19.49 -10.84 -2.97
CA ILE A 49 -20.57 -10.57 -2.01
C ILE A 49 -21.89 -10.31 -2.76
N LEU A 50 -21.91 -9.40 -3.73
CA LEU A 50 -23.14 -9.05 -4.43
C LEU A 50 -23.70 -10.19 -5.28
N ARG A 51 -22.84 -11.07 -5.83
CA ARG A 51 -23.26 -12.09 -6.78
C ARG A 51 -23.30 -13.51 -6.20
N LYS A 52 -22.32 -13.92 -5.39
CA LYS A 52 -22.34 -15.26 -4.76
C LYS A 52 -23.22 -15.28 -3.51
N TRP A 53 -23.12 -14.25 -2.67
CA TRP A 53 -23.91 -14.17 -1.43
C TRP A 53 -25.32 -13.61 -1.69
N MET A 54 -25.42 -12.47 -2.39
CA MET A 54 -26.71 -11.79 -2.63
C MET A 54 -27.39 -12.15 -3.95
N ARG A 55 -26.79 -13.03 -4.78
CA ARG A 55 -27.35 -13.62 -6.00
C ARG A 55 -27.93 -12.64 -7.04
N SER A 56 -27.55 -11.36 -7.01
CA SER A 56 -28.21 -10.34 -7.85
C SER A 56 -27.37 -9.09 -8.14
N GLY A 57 -26.04 -9.19 -8.08
CA GLY A 57 -25.10 -8.09 -8.36
C GLY A 57 -24.82 -7.85 -9.85
N THR A 58 -24.92 -6.60 -10.28
CA THR A 58 -24.53 -6.13 -11.63
C THR A 58 -23.09 -5.58 -11.62
N ILE A 59 -22.45 -5.51 -12.79
CA ILE A 59 -21.13 -4.86 -12.94
C ILE A 59 -21.19 -3.39 -12.52
N LEU A 60 -22.28 -2.68 -12.86
CA LEU A 60 -22.43 -1.26 -12.57
C LEU A 60 -22.59 -1.00 -11.07
N GLU A 61 -23.33 -1.86 -10.37
CA GLU A 61 -23.45 -1.80 -8.92
C GLU A 61 -22.11 -2.06 -8.23
N ASN A 62 -21.33 -3.01 -8.76
CA ASN A 62 -19.99 -3.28 -8.29
C ASN A 62 -19.04 -2.08 -8.54
N ASN A 63 -19.13 -1.45 -9.71
CA ASN A 63 -18.33 -0.26 -10.02
C ASN A 63 -18.55 0.88 -9.01
N ILE A 64 -19.78 1.06 -8.49
CA ILE A 64 -20.07 2.01 -7.41
C ILE A 64 -19.34 1.61 -6.12
N VAL A 65 -19.39 0.33 -5.73
CA VAL A 65 -18.67 -0.20 -4.57
C VAL A 65 -17.17 0.02 -4.68
N GLN A 66 -16.58 -0.31 -5.83
CA GLN A 66 -15.17 -0.11 -6.12
C GLN A 66 -14.78 1.37 -6.04
N SER A 67 -15.59 2.26 -6.62
CA SER A 67 -15.32 3.70 -6.61
C SER A 67 -15.27 4.26 -5.17
N MET A 68 -16.17 3.80 -4.28
CA MET A 68 -16.16 4.20 -2.88
C MET A 68 -14.94 3.64 -2.11
N ALA A 69 -14.51 2.42 -2.43
CA ALA A 69 -13.30 1.83 -1.84
C ALA A 69 -12.04 2.59 -2.27
N SER A 70 -11.91 2.92 -3.57
CA SER A 70 -10.80 3.70 -4.13
C SER A 70 -10.74 5.13 -3.58
N ALA A 71 -11.90 5.75 -3.33
CA ALA A 71 -11.95 7.05 -2.64
C ALA A 71 -11.37 6.98 -1.21
N GLY A 72 -11.61 5.88 -0.50
CA GLY A 72 -11.02 5.64 0.83
C GLY A 72 -9.51 5.47 0.79
N GLU A 73 -9.00 4.76 -0.21
CA GLU A 73 -7.55 4.64 -0.48
C GLU A 73 -6.92 6.00 -0.74
N SER A 74 -7.53 6.83 -1.60
CA SER A 74 -7.01 8.16 -1.94
C SER A 74 -6.88 9.05 -0.71
N LEU A 75 -7.86 8.99 0.19
CA LEU A 75 -7.82 9.69 1.47
C LEU A 75 -6.71 9.14 2.38
N ALA A 76 -6.60 7.83 2.51
CA ALA A 76 -5.56 7.18 3.31
C ALA A 76 -4.17 7.58 2.83
N ALA A 77 -3.92 7.56 1.50
CA ALA A 77 -2.66 7.96 0.89
C ALA A 77 -2.25 9.39 1.25
N GLY A 78 -3.19 10.34 1.27
CA GLY A 78 -2.90 11.72 1.70
C GLY A 78 -2.46 11.80 3.18
N ILE A 79 -3.08 11.02 4.05
CA ILE A 79 -2.86 11.08 5.50
C ILE A 79 -1.57 10.39 5.94
N ILE A 80 -1.22 9.25 5.32
CA ILE A 80 0.00 8.51 5.68
C ILE A 80 1.30 9.27 5.39
N PHE A 81 1.27 10.28 4.51
CA PHE A 81 2.45 11.12 4.26
C PHE A 81 2.41 12.42 5.07
N THR A 82 1.21 13.00 5.25
CA THR A 82 1.05 14.28 5.96
C THR A 82 1.30 14.14 7.45
N ILE A 83 0.72 13.14 8.11
CA ILE A 83 0.78 13.03 9.57
C ILE A 83 2.21 12.69 10.06
N PRO A 84 2.92 11.70 9.48
CA PRO A 84 4.30 11.46 9.86
C PRO A 84 5.21 12.66 9.59
N ALA A 85 4.98 13.42 8.53
CA ALA A 85 5.76 14.63 8.25
C ALA A 85 5.62 15.69 9.36
N LEU A 86 4.41 15.90 9.90
CA LEU A 86 4.17 16.81 11.02
C LEU A 86 4.86 16.34 12.32
N VAL A 87 4.84 15.03 12.57
CA VAL A 87 5.51 14.42 13.74
C VAL A 87 7.02 14.53 13.62
N ILE A 88 7.59 14.24 12.44
CA ILE A 88 9.04 14.34 12.19
C ILE A 88 9.51 15.80 12.27
N SER A 89 8.70 16.75 11.83
CA SER A 89 9.00 18.19 11.93
C SER A 89 8.92 18.74 13.36
N LYS A 90 8.55 17.91 14.34
CA LYS A 90 8.35 18.26 15.76
C LYS A 90 7.23 19.27 16.03
N GLU A 91 6.41 19.56 15.03
CA GLU A 91 5.20 20.38 15.19
C GLU A 91 4.16 19.63 16.04
N TRP A 92 4.04 18.31 15.84
CA TRP A 92 3.19 17.44 16.63
C TRP A 92 4.04 16.49 17.48
N HIS A 93 3.82 16.53 18.80
CA HIS A 93 4.55 15.71 19.76
C HIS A 93 3.93 14.31 19.93
N ASP A 94 2.61 14.18 19.68
CA ASP A 94 1.83 12.95 19.79
C ASP A 94 0.79 12.84 18.65
N PHE A 95 0.20 11.65 18.49
CA PHE A 95 -0.91 11.43 17.57
C PHE A 95 -2.19 12.12 18.08
N ALA A 96 -2.50 13.29 17.53
CA ALA A 96 -3.70 14.03 17.87
C ALA A 96 -4.90 13.55 17.04
N PHE A 97 -5.76 12.70 17.63
CA PHE A 97 -6.89 12.08 16.93
C PHE A 97 -7.85 13.08 16.30
N TRP A 98 -8.29 14.10 17.06
CA TRP A 98 -9.25 15.10 16.56
C TRP A 98 -8.67 15.99 15.45
N PRO A 99 -7.48 16.62 15.62
CA PRO A 99 -6.84 17.33 14.53
C PRO A 99 -6.60 16.47 13.28
N THR A 100 -6.14 15.23 13.45
CA THR A 100 -5.95 14.29 12.32
C THR A 100 -7.26 14.03 11.59
N THR A 101 -8.34 13.80 12.33
CA THR A 101 -9.67 13.55 11.76
C THR A 101 -10.19 14.76 11.00
N LEU A 102 -9.99 15.98 11.53
CA LEU A 102 -10.38 17.21 10.86
C LEU A 102 -9.56 17.45 9.59
N VAL A 103 -8.25 17.22 9.64
CA VAL A 103 -7.37 17.31 8.45
C VAL A 103 -7.80 16.30 7.39
N ALA A 104 -8.06 15.05 7.78
CA ALA A 104 -8.58 14.02 6.86
C ALA A 104 -9.94 14.40 6.28
N PHE A 105 -10.84 14.92 7.10
CA PHE A 105 -12.16 15.36 6.65
C PHE A 105 -12.06 16.51 5.66
N CYS A 106 -11.31 17.57 5.98
CA CYS A 106 -11.10 18.71 5.10
C CYS A 106 -10.37 18.31 3.81
N GLY A 107 -9.35 17.45 3.89
CA GLY A 107 -8.64 16.92 2.73
C GLY A 107 -9.53 16.08 1.83
N GLY A 108 -10.37 15.22 2.42
CA GLY A 108 -11.37 14.43 1.70
C GLY A 108 -12.41 15.31 1.00
N MET A 109 -12.93 16.34 1.69
CA MET A 109 -13.86 17.31 1.10
C MET A 109 -13.21 18.09 -0.06
N LEU A 110 -11.98 18.54 0.11
CA LEU A 110 -11.21 19.20 -0.95
C LEU A 110 -11.01 18.27 -2.14
N GLY A 111 -10.69 16.99 -1.92
CA GLY A 111 -10.58 15.98 -2.97
C GLY A 111 -11.88 15.83 -3.78
N VAL A 112 -13.03 15.75 -3.10
CA VAL A 112 -14.34 15.70 -3.76
C VAL A 112 -14.62 16.97 -4.56
N LEU A 113 -14.26 18.14 -4.04
CA LEU A 113 -14.45 19.42 -4.72
C LEU A 113 -13.58 19.52 -5.98
N PHE A 114 -12.31 19.12 -5.90
CA PHE A 114 -11.37 19.12 -7.03
C PHE A 114 -11.66 18.04 -8.08
N LEU A 115 -12.43 17.00 -7.74
CA LEU A 115 -12.89 16.02 -8.72
C LEU A 115 -13.70 16.68 -9.86
N ILE A 116 -14.47 17.74 -9.56
CA ILE A 116 -15.34 18.41 -10.52
C ILE A 116 -14.55 19.05 -11.68
N PRO A 117 -13.54 19.92 -11.46
CA PRO A 117 -12.72 20.47 -12.53
C PRO A 117 -11.82 19.42 -13.19
N PHE A 118 -11.20 18.53 -12.41
CA PHE A 118 -10.29 17.53 -12.96
C PHE A 118 -10.99 16.51 -13.86
N ARG A 119 -12.22 16.11 -13.52
CA ARG A 119 -13.01 15.22 -14.38
C ARG A 119 -13.19 15.79 -15.79
N LYS A 120 -13.39 17.10 -15.92
CA LYS A 120 -13.56 17.74 -17.25
C LYS A 120 -12.26 17.73 -18.05
N GLN A 121 -11.14 18.02 -17.41
CA GLN A 121 -9.83 18.06 -18.07
C GLN A 121 -9.36 16.66 -18.51
N PHE A 122 -9.47 15.66 -17.63
CA PHE A 122 -8.95 14.31 -17.90
C PHE A 122 -9.90 13.43 -18.75
N ILE A 123 -11.22 13.60 -18.63
CA ILE A 123 -12.19 12.73 -19.33
C ILE A 123 -12.87 13.43 -20.50
N ALA A 124 -13.25 14.70 -20.37
CA ALA A 124 -14.05 15.38 -21.40
C ALA A 124 -13.20 16.08 -22.48
N GLY A 125 -11.92 16.35 -22.22
CA GLY A 125 -11.01 17.05 -23.14
C GLY A 125 -10.31 16.17 -24.18
N HIS A 126 -10.05 14.90 -23.87
CA HIS A 126 -9.47 13.94 -24.82
C HIS A 126 -10.60 13.12 -25.46
N GLY A 127 -10.78 13.26 -26.77
CA GLY A 127 -11.80 12.53 -27.52
C GLY A 127 -11.74 11.03 -27.20
N SER A 128 -12.90 10.43 -26.90
CA SER A 128 -13.11 9.06 -26.42
C SER A 128 -12.44 7.93 -27.24
N ARG A 129 -11.77 8.25 -28.34
CA ARG A 129 -11.10 7.33 -29.27
C ARG A 129 -9.60 7.13 -28.96
N GLN A 130 -8.90 8.16 -28.47
CA GLN A 130 -7.50 8.03 -28.02
C GLN A 130 -7.37 7.31 -26.68
N LEU A 131 -8.44 7.31 -25.87
CA LEU A 131 -8.57 6.55 -24.62
C LEU A 131 -8.49 5.02 -24.78
N GLN A 132 -8.61 4.51 -26.00
CA GLN A 132 -8.71 3.07 -26.29
C GLN A 132 -7.43 2.49 -26.91
N GLU A 133 -6.57 3.32 -27.51
CA GLU A 133 -5.40 2.84 -28.28
C GLU A 133 -4.09 2.91 -27.48
N ASP A 134 -3.97 3.84 -26.53
CA ASP A 134 -2.91 3.87 -25.52
C ASP A 134 -3.54 3.72 -24.13
N LEU A 135 -2.98 2.86 -23.26
CA LEU A 135 -3.49 2.58 -21.92
C LEU A 135 -3.36 3.79 -20.97
N ILE A 136 -4.09 4.88 -21.22
CA ILE A 136 -4.05 6.10 -20.41
C ILE A 136 -4.51 5.82 -18.96
N TYR A 137 -5.31 4.76 -18.72
CA TYR A 137 -5.87 4.42 -17.39
C TYR A 137 -5.67 2.95 -16.99
N PRO A 138 -4.42 2.48 -16.80
CA PRO A 138 -4.11 1.05 -16.64
C PRO A 138 -4.85 0.39 -15.47
N GLU A 139 -4.98 1.07 -14.33
CA GLU A 139 -5.71 0.56 -13.16
C GLU A 139 -7.23 0.44 -13.42
N GLY A 140 -7.81 1.44 -14.09
CA GLY A 140 -9.22 1.43 -14.47
C GLY A 140 -9.53 0.29 -15.46
N HIS A 141 -8.65 0.05 -16.42
CA HIS A 141 -8.76 -1.07 -17.36
C HIS A 141 -8.63 -2.42 -16.64
N ALA A 142 -7.65 -2.58 -15.75
CA ALA A 142 -7.48 -3.80 -14.97
C ALA A 142 -8.70 -4.10 -14.10
N CYS A 143 -9.26 -3.10 -13.43
CA CYS A 143 -10.47 -3.26 -12.63
C CYS A 143 -11.68 -3.62 -13.51
N ALA A 144 -11.84 -2.96 -14.66
CA ALA A 144 -12.90 -3.29 -15.60
C ALA A 144 -12.78 -4.74 -16.12
N GLU A 145 -11.55 -5.19 -16.40
CA GLU A 145 -11.29 -6.56 -16.82
C GLU A 145 -11.54 -7.57 -15.69
N VAL A 146 -11.27 -7.22 -14.43
CA VAL A 146 -11.63 -8.03 -13.26
C VAL A 146 -13.15 -8.13 -13.10
N LEU A 147 -13.86 -7.01 -13.27
CA LEU A 147 -15.32 -6.98 -13.22
C LEU A 147 -15.97 -7.77 -14.36
N ARG A 148 -15.36 -7.77 -15.56
CA ARG A 148 -15.81 -8.56 -16.71
C ARG A 148 -15.43 -10.03 -16.57
N SER A 149 -14.17 -10.34 -16.24
CA SER A 149 -13.68 -11.71 -16.10
C SER A 149 -14.32 -12.45 -14.93
N GLY A 150 -14.77 -11.74 -13.88
CA GLY A 150 -15.59 -12.33 -12.81
C GLY A 150 -17.01 -12.73 -13.24
N GLU A 151 -17.47 -12.36 -14.46
CA GLU A 151 -18.63 -13.01 -15.10
C GLU A 151 -18.30 -14.42 -15.61
N SER A 152 -17.03 -14.67 -15.91
CA SER A 152 -16.51 -15.97 -16.29
C SER A 152 -15.82 -16.67 -15.11
N LYS A 153 -15.41 -17.93 -15.28
CA LYS A 153 -14.81 -18.80 -14.24
C LYS A 153 -13.49 -18.27 -13.61
N GLY A 154 -13.02 -17.08 -13.98
CA GLY A 154 -11.76 -16.46 -13.54
C GLY A 154 -11.72 -15.95 -12.08
N ALA A 155 -12.86 -15.85 -11.39
CA ALA A 155 -12.87 -15.41 -9.99
C ALA A 155 -12.10 -16.37 -9.05
N LEU A 156 -12.01 -17.66 -9.41
CA LEU A 156 -11.45 -18.72 -8.54
C LEU A 156 -9.96 -18.53 -8.24
N SER A 157 -9.17 -18.02 -9.19
CA SER A 157 -7.73 -17.78 -9.01
C SER A 157 -7.45 -16.62 -8.04
N ILE A 158 -8.29 -15.59 -8.07
CA ILE A 158 -8.17 -14.46 -7.15
C ILE A 158 -8.57 -14.89 -5.73
N PHE A 159 -9.61 -15.71 -5.60
CA PHE A 159 -9.99 -16.29 -4.31
C PHE A 159 -8.91 -17.21 -3.73
N SER A 160 -8.26 -18.03 -4.56
CA SER A 160 -7.17 -18.88 -4.09
C SER A 160 -5.95 -18.08 -3.65
N GLY A 161 -5.64 -16.97 -4.33
CA GLY A 161 -4.56 -16.06 -3.93
C GLY A 161 -4.82 -15.35 -2.60
N MET A 162 -6.06 -14.90 -2.37
CA MET A 162 -6.43 -14.27 -1.10
C MET A 162 -6.45 -15.29 0.05
N ALA A 163 -6.95 -16.50 -0.20
CA ALA A 163 -6.96 -17.59 0.78
C ALA A 163 -5.54 -18.05 1.16
N SER A 164 -4.62 -18.15 0.20
CA SER A 164 -3.22 -18.51 0.48
C SER A 164 -2.50 -17.43 1.29
N ALA A 165 -2.73 -16.15 1.00
CA ALA A 165 -2.18 -15.04 1.78
C ALA A 165 -2.66 -15.06 3.25
N ILE A 166 -3.96 -15.30 3.47
CA ILE A 166 -4.52 -15.45 4.82
C ILE A 166 -3.91 -16.67 5.53
N ALA A 167 -3.81 -17.80 4.84
CA ALA A 167 -3.22 -19.01 5.41
C ALA A 167 -1.75 -18.81 5.83
N LEU A 168 -0.94 -18.14 4.99
CA LEU A 168 0.44 -17.79 5.31
C LEU A 168 0.55 -16.82 6.49
N LYS A 169 -0.36 -15.84 6.59
CA LYS A 169 -0.37 -14.93 7.74
C LYS A 169 -0.76 -15.67 9.03
N CYS A 170 -1.80 -16.49 8.98
CA CYS A 170 -2.24 -17.29 10.13
C CYS A 170 -1.16 -18.28 10.58
N SER A 171 -0.47 -18.94 9.65
CA SER A 171 0.64 -19.84 9.99
C SER A 171 1.81 -19.09 10.62
N SER A 172 2.19 -17.93 10.10
CA SER A 172 3.25 -17.10 10.70
C SER A 172 2.93 -16.67 12.15
N LEU A 173 1.65 -16.42 12.44
CA LEU A 173 1.20 -16.07 13.79
C LEU A 173 1.19 -17.29 14.73
N LEU A 174 0.77 -18.46 14.23
CA LEU A 174 0.68 -19.69 15.01
C LEU A 174 2.06 -20.24 15.41
N PHE A 175 3.05 -20.14 14.52
CA PHE A 175 4.38 -20.71 14.73
C PHE A 175 5.39 -19.74 15.36
N GLN A 176 5.00 -18.50 15.69
CA GLN A 176 5.88 -17.45 16.24
C GLN A 176 7.26 -17.42 15.56
N MET A 177 7.29 -17.59 14.24
CA MET A 177 8.53 -17.57 13.49
C MET A 177 9.14 -16.18 13.66
N HIS A 178 10.23 -16.05 14.43
CA HIS A 178 10.96 -14.80 14.52
C HIS A 178 11.48 -14.48 13.13
N THR A 179 10.84 -13.49 12.48
CA THR A 179 11.08 -13.19 11.06
C THR A 179 12.36 -12.41 10.85
N ALA A 180 12.88 -11.78 11.91
CA ALA A 180 14.05 -10.91 11.88
C ALA A 180 15.29 -11.60 12.45
N PHE A 181 16.27 -11.90 11.60
CA PHE A 181 17.60 -12.38 11.98
C PHE A 181 18.63 -11.29 11.71
N VAL A 182 19.48 -10.98 12.70
CA VAL A 182 20.62 -10.07 12.53
C VAL A 182 21.89 -10.79 12.97
N ILE A 183 22.71 -11.19 12.00
CA ILE A 183 23.96 -11.94 12.21
C ILE A 183 25.16 -11.03 11.94
N PRO A 184 26.10 -10.84 12.88
CA PRO A 184 27.37 -10.16 12.59
C PRO A 184 28.22 -11.03 11.64
N ILE A 185 28.61 -10.48 10.49
CA ILE A 185 29.40 -11.18 9.46
C ILE A 185 30.90 -10.93 9.64
N ALA A 186 31.29 -9.69 9.93
CA ALA A 186 32.69 -9.32 10.03
C ALA A 186 32.87 -8.16 11.01
N ARG A 187 33.96 -8.18 11.78
CA ARG A 187 34.37 -7.08 12.67
C ARG A 187 35.83 -6.75 12.37
N ASN A 188 36.11 -5.52 11.95
CA ASN A 188 37.48 -5.07 11.75
C ASN A 188 37.64 -3.61 12.20
N GLY A 189 38.58 -3.34 13.11
CA GLY A 189 39.00 -1.98 13.48
C GLY A 189 37.89 -0.97 13.84
N GLY A 190 36.83 -1.40 14.53
CA GLY A 190 35.70 -0.52 14.89
C GLY A 190 34.60 -0.39 13.84
N ARG A 191 34.63 -1.24 12.79
CA ARG A 191 33.54 -1.42 11.82
C ARG A 191 33.00 -2.84 11.91
N ALA A 192 31.70 -2.99 11.70
CA ALA A 192 31.05 -4.29 11.70
C ALA A 192 29.98 -4.36 10.60
N ALA A 193 30.00 -5.47 9.86
CA ALA A 193 29.02 -5.79 8.82
C ALA A 193 28.03 -6.81 9.37
N PHE A 194 26.75 -6.64 9.04
CA PHE A 194 25.66 -7.47 9.55
C PHE A 194 24.83 -8.01 8.40
N LEU A 195 24.29 -9.20 8.56
CA LEU A 195 23.24 -9.75 7.72
C LEU A 195 21.92 -9.62 8.47
N GLY A 196 21.07 -8.70 8.01
CA GLY A 196 19.70 -8.54 8.50
C GLY A 196 18.72 -9.16 7.51
N LEU A 197 17.91 -10.12 7.93
CA LEU A 197 16.80 -10.64 7.13
C LEU A 197 15.53 -10.51 7.94
N ASP A 198 14.52 -9.81 7.42
CA ASP A 198 13.17 -9.74 8.00
C ASP A 198 12.15 -10.26 6.99
N PHE A 199 11.56 -11.42 7.27
CA PHE A 199 10.58 -12.06 6.39
C PHE A 199 9.14 -11.70 6.78
N SER A 200 8.57 -10.70 6.13
CA SER A 200 7.15 -10.35 6.33
C SER A 200 6.29 -10.82 5.17
N ALA A 201 5.27 -11.66 5.47
CA ALA A 201 4.26 -12.06 4.48
C ALA A 201 3.54 -10.84 3.86
N ALA A 202 3.41 -9.75 4.62
CA ALA A 202 2.86 -8.50 4.10
C ALA A 202 3.80 -7.86 3.07
N LEU A 203 5.11 -7.80 3.34
CA LEU A 203 6.10 -7.27 2.38
C LEU A 203 6.22 -8.14 1.14
N ALA A 204 6.14 -9.47 1.29
CA ALA A 204 6.09 -10.39 0.15
C ALA A 204 4.86 -10.16 -0.73
N GLY A 205 3.69 -9.94 -0.11
CA GLY A 205 2.46 -9.57 -0.81
C GLY A 205 2.55 -8.23 -1.53
N VAL A 206 3.09 -7.20 -0.86
CA VAL A 206 3.33 -5.88 -1.48
C VAL A 206 4.28 -6.02 -2.68
N GLY A 207 5.39 -6.74 -2.52
CA GLY A 207 6.36 -6.98 -3.60
C GLY A 207 5.76 -7.74 -4.79
N TYR A 208 4.84 -8.69 -4.54
CA TYR A 208 4.12 -9.39 -5.61
C TYR A 208 3.22 -8.44 -6.42
N ILE A 209 2.55 -7.51 -5.76
CA ILE A 209 1.62 -6.56 -6.41
C ILE A 209 2.39 -5.46 -7.14
N VAL A 210 3.43 -4.93 -6.50
CA VAL A 210 4.26 -3.83 -7.01
C VAL A 210 5.20 -4.29 -8.13
N GLY A 211 5.49 -5.60 -8.19
CA GLY A 211 6.23 -6.23 -9.27
C GLY A 211 7.76 -6.12 -9.12
N ILE A 212 8.47 -6.94 -9.90
CA ILE A 212 9.93 -7.12 -9.74
C ILE A 212 10.73 -5.83 -9.99
N ARG A 213 10.24 -4.95 -10.87
CA ARG A 213 10.94 -3.71 -11.25
C ARG A 213 11.06 -2.75 -10.05
N ILE A 214 9.95 -2.48 -9.38
CA ILE A 214 9.94 -1.58 -8.23
C ILE A 214 10.50 -2.31 -7.00
N ALA A 215 10.21 -3.61 -6.83
CA ALA A 215 10.77 -4.41 -5.74
C ALA A 215 12.31 -4.47 -5.77
N SER A 216 12.91 -4.56 -6.96
CA SER A 216 14.38 -4.56 -7.09
C SER A 216 15.00 -3.19 -6.77
N MET A 217 14.34 -2.09 -7.14
CA MET A 217 14.77 -0.73 -6.78
C MET A 217 14.74 -0.52 -5.26
N LEU A 218 13.65 -0.95 -4.61
CA LEU A 218 13.52 -0.92 -3.14
C LEU A 218 14.61 -1.78 -2.48
N PHE A 219 14.81 -2.99 -3.00
CA PHE A 219 15.87 -3.88 -2.52
C PHE A 219 17.25 -3.24 -2.65
N LEU A 220 17.57 -2.62 -3.79
CA LEU A 220 18.85 -1.94 -4.01
C LEU A 220 19.07 -0.78 -3.05
N GLY A 221 18.07 0.08 -2.84
CA GLY A 221 18.20 1.19 -1.88
C GLY A 221 18.39 0.71 -0.43
N GLY A 222 17.66 -0.34 -0.03
CA GLY A 222 17.86 -1.00 1.26
C GLY A 222 19.24 -1.66 1.36
N PHE A 223 19.68 -2.34 0.31
CA PHE A 223 20.97 -3.01 0.22
C PHE A 223 22.13 -2.03 0.30
N ILE A 224 22.11 -0.92 -0.43
CA ILE A 224 23.13 0.15 -0.35
C ILE A 224 23.25 0.66 1.09
N THR A 225 22.11 0.88 1.74
CA THR A 225 22.09 1.39 3.11
C THR A 225 22.66 0.39 4.10
N TRP A 226 22.28 -0.88 3.96
CA TRP A 226 22.68 -1.93 4.88
C TRP A 226 24.12 -2.42 4.65
N ALA A 227 24.55 -2.51 3.39
CA ALA A 227 25.86 -3.03 3.00
C ALA A 227 26.96 -1.95 2.96
N ILE A 228 26.62 -0.69 2.67
CA ILE A 228 27.60 0.40 2.48
C ILE A 228 27.48 1.46 3.57
N ILE A 229 26.29 2.04 3.76
CA ILE A 229 26.14 3.18 4.68
C ILE A 229 26.33 2.73 6.13
N LEU A 230 25.73 1.59 6.51
CA LEU A 230 25.81 1.07 7.86
C LEU A 230 27.26 0.76 8.31
N PRO A 231 28.09 0.00 7.55
CA PRO A 231 29.45 -0.31 8.01
C PRO A 231 30.40 0.90 7.97
N VAL A 232 30.11 1.91 7.13
CA VAL A 232 30.96 3.09 6.98
C VAL A 232 30.68 4.13 8.06
N PHE A 233 29.40 4.37 8.38
CA PHE A 233 28.96 5.50 9.21
C PHE A 233 28.40 5.13 10.59
N ALA A 234 28.05 3.87 10.86
CA ALA A 234 27.54 3.50 12.17
C ALA A 234 28.65 3.59 13.23
N PRO A 235 28.50 4.44 14.27
CA PRO A 235 29.48 4.52 15.34
C PRO A 235 29.43 3.24 16.18
N LEU A 236 30.55 2.51 16.26
CA LEU A 236 30.66 1.31 17.10
C LEU A 236 31.46 1.63 18.36
N ASN A 237 30.73 1.79 19.46
CA ASN A 237 31.30 1.99 20.77
C ASN A 237 31.54 0.61 21.44
N PRO A 238 32.77 0.25 21.85
CA PRO A 238 33.06 -1.06 22.42
C PRO A 238 32.38 -1.32 23.78
N ALA A 239 31.83 -0.30 24.44
CA ALA A 239 31.19 -0.39 25.75
C ALA A 239 29.71 -0.83 25.75
N THR A 240 29.02 -0.80 24.59
CA THR A 240 27.59 -1.13 24.48
C THR A 240 27.37 -2.30 23.53
N SER A 241 26.27 -3.03 23.70
CA SER A 241 25.93 -4.14 22.82
C SER A 241 25.81 -3.65 21.37
N MET A 242 26.57 -4.28 20.48
CA MET A 242 26.74 -3.85 19.09
C MET A 242 25.39 -3.85 18.34
N GLN A 243 24.55 -4.85 18.59
CA GLN A 243 23.19 -4.94 18.03
C GLN A 243 22.33 -3.73 18.39
N LEU A 244 22.37 -3.25 19.65
CA LEU A 244 21.53 -2.14 20.09
C LEU A 244 21.93 -0.81 19.42
N GLN A 245 23.24 -0.57 19.28
CA GLN A 245 23.76 0.63 18.61
C GLN A 245 23.35 0.68 17.13
N ILE A 246 23.33 -0.48 16.47
CA ILE A 246 22.92 -0.59 15.07
C ILE A 246 21.43 -0.40 14.90
N HIS A 247 20.62 -1.01 15.77
CA HIS A 247 19.18 -0.75 15.77
C HIS A 247 18.88 0.73 15.97
N HIS A 248 19.65 1.41 16.84
CA HIS A 248 19.52 2.84 17.05
C HIS A 248 19.97 3.67 15.83
N PHE A 249 21.11 3.35 15.22
CA PHE A 249 21.57 4.02 13.99
C PHE A 249 20.60 3.80 12.82
N TRP A 250 20.12 2.56 12.66
CA TRP A 250 19.12 2.21 11.65
C TRP A 250 17.83 3.03 11.83
N ALA A 251 17.32 3.10 13.07
CA ALA A 251 16.11 3.84 13.38
C ALA A 251 16.26 5.36 13.19
N SER A 252 17.44 5.92 13.49
CA SER A 252 17.67 7.37 13.46
C SER A 252 18.16 7.92 12.13
N GLN A 253 18.98 7.19 11.38
CA GLN A 253 19.65 7.70 10.17
C GLN A 253 19.61 6.73 9.00
N GLY A 254 19.78 5.43 9.26
CA GLY A 254 19.83 4.40 8.22
C GLY A 254 18.57 4.39 7.35
N ARG A 255 17.38 4.41 7.96
CA ARG A 255 16.11 4.42 7.20
C ARG A 255 15.99 5.61 6.24
N PHE A 256 16.38 6.81 6.67
CA PHE A 256 16.30 8.01 5.82
C PHE A 256 17.27 7.95 4.64
N ALA A 257 18.49 7.46 4.86
CA ALA A 257 19.46 7.27 3.81
C ALA A 257 18.98 6.22 2.79
N GLY A 258 18.32 5.15 3.24
CA GLY A 258 17.71 4.14 2.38
C GLY A 258 16.57 4.66 1.53
N VAL A 259 15.67 5.46 2.12
CA VAL A 259 14.61 6.13 1.35
C VAL A 259 15.22 7.07 0.30
N GLY A 260 16.27 7.82 0.65
CA GLY A 260 16.99 8.67 -0.31
C GLY A 260 17.59 7.85 -1.46
N ALA A 261 18.23 6.73 -1.17
CA ALA A 261 18.79 5.83 -2.19
C ALA A 261 17.71 5.21 -3.09
N MET A 262 16.55 4.85 -2.51
CA MET A 262 15.38 4.36 -3.28
C MET A 262 14.85 5.44 -4.23
N LEU A 263 14.68 6.67 -3.74
CA LEU A 263 14.15 7.80 -4.54
C LEU A 263 15.03 8.16 -5.73
N VAL A 264 16.36 8.13 -5.55
CA VAL A 264 17.31 8.37 -6.66
C VAL A 264 17.24 7.28 -7.71
N GLY A 265 17.01 6.03 -7.30
CA GLY A 265 16.84 4.89 -8.23
C GLY A 265 15.54 4.92 -9.03
N THR A 266 14.52 5.67 -8.59
CA THR A 266 13.20 5.78 -9.24
C THR A 266 13.05 6.97 -10.19
N ILE A 267 14.09 7.76 -10.45
CA ILE A 267 14.05 8.91 -11.38
C ILE A 267 14.09 8.45 -12.86
N GLU A 268 13.54 7.27 -13.17
CA GLU A 268 13.37 6.72 -14.52
C GLU A 268 11.92 6.34 -14.84
#